data_AF-A0A3R9Z086-F1
#
_entry.id   AF-A0A3R9Z086-F1
#
_cell.length_a   1.000
_cell.length_b   1.000
_cell.length_c   1.000
_cell.angle_alpha   90.00
_cell.angle_beta   90.00
_cell.angle_gamma   90.00
#
_symmetry.space_group_name_H-M   'P 1'
#
loop_
_entity.id
_entity.type
_entity.pdbx_description
1 polymer ?
#
loop_
_entity_poly.entity_id
_entity_poly.type
_entity_poly.pdbx_seq_one_letter_code
_entity_poly.pdbx_strand_id
1 'polypeptide(L)' 'MHSTLDVNSHKKMTAEEILEEIEYPLENLQNLLFAFSKMKVDDGLKEQEFSAIINTLHHQVVNINRAVHAK' A
#
# COMPACT_ATOMS: atom_id res chain seq x y z
N MET A 1 0.78 -11.18 14.34
CA MET A 1 0.84 -10.98 12.88
C MET A 1 0.80 -9.48 12.64
N HIS A 2 1.88 -8.90 12.10
CA HIS A 2 1.83 -7.52 11.60
C HIS A 2 1.01 -7.50 10.32
N SER A 3 0.11 -6.54 10.22
CA SER A 3 -0.70 -6.30 9.03
C SER A 3 0.25 -5.95 7.88
N THR A 4 0.08 -6.63 6.75
CA THR A 4 0.83 -6.40 5.50
C THR A 4 0.60 -5.00 4.90
N LEU A 5 -0.32 -4.23 5.47
CA LEU A 5 -0.69 -2.89 5.04
C LEU A 5 -0.17 -1.80 5.98
N ASP A 6 0.37 -2.17 7.15
CA ASP A 6 0.78 -1.22 8.18
C ASP A 6 2.30 -1.15 8.26
N VAL A 7 2.83 0.07 8.16
CA VAL A 7 4.25 0.36 8.36
C VAL A 7 4.45 0.93 9.76
N ASN A 8 5.45 0.43 10.49
CA ASN A 8 5.74 0.86 11.86
C ASN A 8 6.39 2.25 11.93
N SER A 9 5.64 3.28 11.57
CA SER A 9 6.10 4.69 11.54
C SER A 9 6.30 5.35 12.92
N HIS A 10 6.12 4.63 14.02
CA HIS A 10 6.12 5.18 15.39
C HIS A 10 7.50 5.17 16.06
N LYS A 11 8.54 4.71 15.37
CA LYS A 11 9.89 4.56 15.92
C LYS A 11 10.88 5.35 15.06
N LYS A 12 11.90 5.94 15.69
CA LYS A 12 13.06 6.45 14.95
C LYS A 12 13.72 5.27 14.25
N MET A 13 13.76 5.34 12.93
CA MET A 13 14.32 4.30 12.09
C MET A 13 15.49 4.84 11.29
N THR A 14 16.50 4.01 11.03
CA THR A 14 17.55 4.33 10.06
C THR A 14 17.01 4.26 8.64
N ALA A 15 17.79 4.75 7.67
CA ALA A 15 17.41 4.66 6.26
C ALA A 15 17.25 3.19 5.81
N GLU A 16 18.11 2.30 6.30
CA GLU A 16 18.06 0.86 6.03
C GLU A 16 16.81 0.22 6.61
N GLU A 17 16.46 0.53 7.87
CA GLU A 17 15.23 0.04 8.50
C GLU A 17 13.97 0.54 7.77
N ILE A 18 13.99 1.77 7.25
CA ILE A 18 12.89 2.31 6.42
C ILE A 18 12.77 1.51 5.12
N LEU A 19 13.89 1.20 4.46
CA LEU A 19 13.89 0.43 3.22
C LEU A 19 13.31 -0.98 3.43
N GLU A 20 13.71 -1.67 4.50
CA GLU A 20 13.17 -2.99 4.86
C GLU A 20 11.67 -2.94 5.15
N GLU A 21 11.20 -1.90 5.86
CA GLU A 21 9.78 -1.77 6.21
C GLU A 21 8.88 -1.38 5.03
N ILE A 22 9.38 -0.65 4.02
CA ILE A 22 8.58 -0.26 2.85
C ILE A 22 8.64 -1.26 1.69
N GLU A 23 9.58 -2.20 1.70
CA GLU A 23 9.78 -3.19 0.61
C GLU A 23 8.50 -3.98 0.33
N TYR A 24 7.93 -4.60 1.36
CA TYR A 24 6.72 -5.40 1.22
C TYR A 24 5.46 -4.58 0.86
N PRO A 25 5.19 -3.41 1.49
CA PRO A 25 4.13 -2.50 1.04
C PRO A 25 4.24 -2.07 -0.43
N LEU A 26 5.45 -1.81 -0.92
CA LEU A 26 5.69 -1.44 -2.32
C LEU A 26 5.39 -2.59 -3.27
N GLU A 27 5.86 -3.80 -2.96
CA GLU A 27 5.57 -5.00 -3.75
C GLU A 27 4.05 -5.24 -3.81
N ASN A 28 3.35 -5.11 -2.69
CA ASN A 28 1.90 -5.29 -2.65
C ASN A 28 1.17 -4.25 -3.50
N LEU A 29 1.61 -2.99 -3.49
CA LEU A 29 1.04 -1.93 -4.32
C LEU A 29 1.26 -2.21 -5.81
N GLN A 30 2.43 -2.71 -6.19
CA GLN A 30 2.73 -3.13 -7.55
C GLN A 30 1.84 -4.29 -8.01
N ASN A 31 1.67 -5.31 -7.16
CA ASN A 31 0.81 -6.46 -7.46
C ASN A 31 -0.66 -6.06 -7.62
N LEU A 32 -1.14 -5.15 -6.79
CA LEU A 32 -2.51 -4.63 -6.85
C LEU A 32 -2.75 -3.85 -8.16
N LEU A 33 -1.84 -2.94 -8.52
CA LEU A 33 -1.93 -2.19 -9.79
C LEU A 33 -1.84 -3.11 -11.01
N PHE A 34 -0.99 -4.14 -10.96
CA PHE A 34 -0.89 -5.13 -12.01
C PHE A 34 -2.19 -5.93 -12.18
N ALA A 35 -2.81 -6.35 -11.06
CA ALA A 35 -4.11 -7.01 -11.09
C ALA A 35 -5.18 -6.10 -11.73
N PHE A 36 -5.23 -4.81 -11.39
CA PHE A 36 -6.15 -3.86 -12.03
C PHE A 36 -5.92 -3.68 -13.52
N SER A 37 -4.66 -3.61 -13.95
CA SER A 37 -4.34 -3.47 -15.38
C SER A 37 -4.86 -4.65 -16.21
N LYS A 38 -5.09 -5.79 -15.57
CA LYS A 38 -5.58 -7.04 -16.18
C LYS A 38 -7.07 -7.29 -15.96
N MET A 39 -7.73 -6.55 -15.07
CA MET A 39 -9.17 -6.67 -14.90
C MET A 39 -9.86 -6.21 -16.19
N LYS A 40 -10.34 -7.17 -16.99
CA LYS A 40 -11.30 -6.87 -18.04
C LYS A 40 -12.60 -6.45 -17.38
N VAL A 41 -13.03 -5.23 -17.69
CA VAL A 41 -14.31 -4.68 -17.22
C VAL A 41 -15.43 -5.28 -18.09
N ASP A 42 -15.67 -6.58 -17.94
CA ASP A 42 -16.78 -7.24 -18.66
C ASP A 42 -18.14 -6.91 -18.01
N ASP A 43 -18.15 -6.63 -16.71
CA ASP A 43 -19.21 -5.92 -15.98
C ASP A 43 -18.52 -4.94 -15.02
N GLY A 44 -18.91 -3.66 -15.04
CA GLY A 44 -18.29 -2.61 -14.23
C GLY A 44 -18.16 -2.98 -12.74
N LEU A 45 -17.03 -2.66 -12.12
CA LEU A 45 -16.86 -2.71 -10.67
C LEU A 45 -18.01 -1.94 -10.00
N LYS A 46 -18.64 -2.50 -8.97
CA LYS A 46 -19.60 -1.75 -8.16
C LYS A 46 -18.87 -0.60 -7.50
N GLU A 47 -19.55 0.53 -7.32
CA GLU A 47 -18.98 1.74 -6.69
C GLU A 47 -18.31 1.45 -5.33
N GLN A 48 -18.89 0.54 -4.54
CA GLN A 48 -18.34 0.13 -3.25
C GLN A 48 -17.02 -0.64 -3.40
N GLU A 49 -16.93 -1.52 -4.39
CA GLU A 49 -15.72 -2.30 -4.68
C GLU A 49 -14.61 -1.38 -5.18
N PHE A 50 -14.94 -0.48 -6.12
CA PHE A 50 -14.02 0.56 -6.58
C PHE A 50 -13.55 1.46 -5.43
N SER A 51 -14.46 1.90 -4.55
CA SER A 51 -14.12 2.73 -3.40
C SER A 51 -13.20 2.00 -2.41
N ALA A 52 -13.46 0.72 -2.13
CA ALA A 52 -12.60 -0.10 -1.27
C ALA A 52 -11.17 -0.24 -1.84
N ILE A 53 -11.07 -0.41 -3.16
CA ILE A 53 -9.81 -0.46 -3.89
C ILE A 53 -9.02 0.86 -3.74
N ILE A 54 -9.67 1.99 -4.04
CA ILE A 54 -9.03 3.31 -3.96
C ILE A 54 -8.60 3.63 -2.53
N ASN A 55 -9.42 3.29 -1.54
CA ASN A 55 -9.07 3.48 -0.12
C ASN A 55 -7.86 2.64 0.29
N THR A 56 -7.75 1.41 -0.21
CA THR A 56 -6.61 0.53 0.05
C THR A 56 -5.32 1.11 -0.54
N LEU A 57 -5.37 1.56 -1.80
CA LEU A 57 -4.25 2.26 -2.45
C LEU A 57 -3.82 3.51 -1.66
N HIS A 58 -4.79 4.35 -1.29
CA HIS A 58 -4.53 5.57 -0.54
C HIS A 58 -3.86 5.26 0.81
N HIS A 59 -4.37 4.27 1.54
CA HIS A 59 -3.81 3.87 2.84
C HIS A 59 -2.36 3.40 2.72
N GLN A 60 -2.05 2.57 1.72
CA GLN A 60 -0.68 2.10 1.48
C GLN A 60 0.29 3.23 1.15
N VAL A 61 -0.11 4.15 0.26
CA VAL A 61 0.70 5.32 -0.10
C VAL A 61 0.97 6.21 1.11
N VAL A 62 -0.06 6.47 1.92
CA VAL A 62 0.07 7.27 3.15
C VAL A 62 1.02 6.60 4.14
N ASN A 63 0.95 5.28 4.31
CA ASN A 63 1.81 4.56 5.24
C ASN A 63 3.27 4.56 4.79
N ILE A 64 3.55 4.35 3.50
CA ILE A 64 4.91 4.49 2.94
C ILE A 64 5.43 5.91 3.14
N ASN A 65 4.61 6.92 2.82
CA ASN A 65 5.00 8.32 2.98
C ASN A 65 5.31 8.67 4.44
N ARG A 66 4.54 8.15 5.40
CA ARG A 66 4.81 8.32 6.83
C ARG A 66 6.13 7.67 7.24
N ALA A 67 6.40 6.45 6.77
CA ALA A 67 7.63 5.74 7.10
C ALA A 67 8.87 6.48 6.61
N VAL A 68 8.85 6.97 5.36
CA VAL A 68 9.95 7.73 4.76
C VAL A 68 10.20 9.06 5.47
N HIS A 69 9.19 9.68 6.06
CA HIS A 69 9.28 10.98 6.72
C HIS A 69 9.25 10.92 8.25
N ALA A 70 9.21 9.73 8.84
CA ALA A 70 9.26 9.55 10.29
C ALA A 70 10.64 10.02 10.80
N LYS A 71 10.65 11.10 11.59
CA LYS A 71 11.87 11.73 12.14
C LYS A 71 12.16 11.31 13.57
#